data_AF-A0A4W5KM56-F1
#
_entry.id   AF-A0A4W5KM56-F1
#
_cell.length_a   1.000
_cell.length_b   1.000
_cell.length_c   1.000
_cell.angle_alpha   90.00
_cell.angle_beta   90.00
_cell.angle_gamma   90.00
#
_symmetry.space_group_name_H-M   'P 1'
#
loop_
_entity.id
_entity.type
_entity.pdbx_description
1 polymer ?
#
loop_
_entity_poly.entity_id
_entity_poly.type
_entity_poly.pdbx_seq_one_letter_code
_entity_poly.pdbx_strand_id
1 'polypeptide(L)' 'MSGNSWANMGQECIKCHINVYPHKQRPLEKPDGLDVSDQSKEHPQHLCEKCKVLGYYCRRVQ' A
#
# COMPACT_ATOMS: atom_id res chain seq x y z
N MET A 1 0.86 -2.88 10.84
CA MET A 1 0.44 -3.17 9.44
C MET A 1 1.20 -2.22 8.52
N SER A 2 1.89 -2.69 7.46
CA SER A 2 2.59 -1.75 6.56
C SER A 2 1.57 -0.85 5.86
N GLY A 3 1.51 0.43 6.24
CA GLY A 3 0.61 1.43 5.65
C GLY A 3 0.78 1.64 4.14
N ASN A 4 1.69 0.91 3.51
CA ASN A 4 2.01 0.99 2.09
C ASN A 4 1.42 -0.19 1.28
N SER A 5 0.60 -1.05 1.90
CA SER A 5 0.05 -2.25 1.25
C SER A 5 -1.47 -2.16 1.21
N TRP A 6 -2.04 -1.98 0.02
CA TRP A 6 -3.49 -2.06 -0.15
C TRP A 6 -3.90 -3.50 -0.42
N ALA A 7 -5.09 -3.88 0.06
CA ALA A 7 -5.67 -5.16 -0.30
C ALA A 7 -5.74 -5.27 -1.83
N ASN A 8 -5.30 -6.41 -2.35
CA ASN A 8 -5.24 -6.74 -3.78
C ASN A 8 -4.40 -5.80 -4.66
N MET A 9 -3.47 -5.04 -4.08
CA MET A 9 -2.52 -4.23 -4.85
C MET A 9 -1.09 -4.54 -4.43
N GLY A 10 -0.19 -4.57 -5.42
CA GLY A 10 1.22 -4.83 -5.24
C GLY A 10 2.08 -3.57 -5.12
N GLN A 11 3.32 -3.78 -4.70
CA GLN A 11 4.40 -2.83 -4.89
C GLN A 11 5.38 -3.39 -5.92
N GLU A 12 5.78 -2.57 -6.88
CA GLU A 12 6.83 -2.92 -7.83
C GLU A 12 8.18 -3.02 -7.10
N CYS A 13 8.85 -4.16 -7.27
CA CYS A 13 10.20 -4.34 -6.76
C CYS A 13 11.18 -3.52 -7.60
N ILE A 14 11.95 -2.63 -6.96
CA ILE A 14 12.98 -1.82 -7.63
C ILE A 14 14.08 -2.64 -8.34
N LYS A 15 14.28 -3.90 -7.92
CA LYS A 15 15.33 -4.78 -8.47
C LYS A 15 14.81 -5.67 -9.59
N CYS A 16 13.61 -6.23 -9.41
CA CYS A 16 13.04 -7.22 -10.32
C CYS A 16 12.06 -6.60 -11.31
N HIS A 17 11.59 -5.38 -11.07
CA HIS A 17 10.55 -4.69 -11.85
C HIS A 17 9.27 -5.52 -12.04
N ILE A 18 8.93 -6.34 -11.05
CA ILE A 18 7.67 -7.10 -10.97
C ILE A 18 6.83 -6.60 -9.80
N ASN A 19 5.51 -6.70 -9.92
CA ASN A 19 4.60 -6.43 -8.81
C ASN A 19 4.69 -7.54 -7.76
N VAL A 20 5.01 -7.15 -6.53
CA VAL A 20 5.06 -8.04 -5.36
C VAL A 20 3.77 -7.85 -4.58
N TYR A 21 3.02 -8.94 -4.45
CA TYR A 21 1.75 -8.97 -3.72
C TYR A 21 1.94 -9.56 -2.32
N PRO A 22 1.13 -9.16 -1.34
CA PRO A 22 1.15 -9.78 -0.02
C PRO A 22 0.85 -11.28 -0.12
N HIS A 23 1.73 -12.13 0.41
CA HIS A 23 1.55 -13.58 0.39
C HIS A 23 0.30 -14.04 1.18
N LYS A 24 -0.10 -13.29 2.21
CA LYS A 24 -1.34 -13.50 2.95
C LYS A 24 -2.00 -12.14 3.19
N GLN A 25 -3.17 -11.93 2.62
CA GLN A 25 -4.04 -10.81 2.99
C GLN A 25 -4.98 -11.30 4.10
N ARG A 26 -4.88 -10.71 5.28
CA ARG A 26 -5.91 -10.86 6.30
C ARG A 26 -6.97 -9.76 6.06
N PRO A 27 -8.25 -10.02 6.37
CA PRO A 27 -9.24 -8.96 6.43
C PRO A 27 -8.68 -7.80 7.26
N LEU A 28 -8.93 -6.57 6.84
CA LEU A 28 -8.61 -5.40 7.65
C LEU A 28 -9.52 -5.43 8.88
N GLU A 29 -9.08 -6.07 9.96
CA GLU A 29 -9.63 -5.83 11.28
C GLU A 29 -9.21 -4.42 11.67
N LYS A 30 -10.17 -3.57 12.07
CA LYS A 30 -9.84 -2.25 12.61
C LYS A 30 -8.99 -2.51 13.86
N PRO A 31 -7.71 -2.14 13.90
CA PRO A 31 -6.95 -2.29 15.13
C PRO A 31 -7.60 -1.42 16.21
N ASP A 32 -7.64 -1.89 17.45
CA ASP A 32 -8.08 -1.17 18.67
C ASP A 32 -7.14 0.02 18.97
N GLY A 33 -7.04 0.97 18.03
CA GLY A 33 -6.31 2.23 18.17
C GLY A 33 -4.78 2.15 18.27
N LEU A 34 -4.19 0.95 18.36
CA LEU A 34 -2.77 0.81 18.70
C LEU A 34 -1.79 0.65 17.51
N ASP A 35 -2.26 0.26 16.32
CA ASP A 35 -1.43 0.17 15.10
C ASP A 35 -1.59 1.43 14.24
N VAL A 36 -1.10 2.55 14.77
CA VAL A 36 -1.00 3.80 14.02
C VAL A 36 0.27 3.77 13.16
N SER A 37 0.24 3.00 12.08
CA SER A 37 1.16 3.32 10.99
C SER A 37 0.93 4.77 10.60
N ASP A 38 2.00 5.57 10.69
CA ASP A 38 1.97 6.99 10.38
C ASP A 38 1.38 7.20 8.98
N GLN A 39 0.11 7.61 8.93
CA GLN A 39 -0.62 7.81 7.68
C GLN A 39 -0.13 9.05 6.92
N SER A 40 0.66 9.90 7.57
CA SER A 40 1.31 11.06 6.96
C SER A 40 2.54 10.67 6.15
N LYS A 41 3.20 9.54 6.47
CA LYS A 41 4.35 9.05 5.70
C LYS A 41 3.95 8.74 4.27
N GLU A 42 4.48 9.55 3.36
CA GLU A 42 4.39 9.33 1.93
C GLU A 42 5.01 7.98 1.56
N HIS A 43 4.35 7.26 0.66
CA HIS A 43 4.88 6.03 0.07
C HIS A 43 5.33 6.32 -1.38
N PRO A 44 6.28 5.54 -1.92
CA PRO A 44 6.75 5.73 -3.29
C PRO A 44 5.60 5.46 -4.28
N GLN A 45 5.09 6.52 -4.91
CA GLN A 45 3.96 6.44 -5.85
C GLN A 45 4.32 5.64 -7.08
N HIS A 46 5.55 5.80 -7.58
CA HIS A 46 6.05 5.11 -8.77
C HIS A 46 6.22 3.60 -8.57
N LEU A 47 6.17 3.09 -7.33
CA LEU A 47 6.18 1.65 -7.05
C LEU A 47 4.80 1.13 -6.67
N CYS A 48 3.83 1.99 -6.38
CA CYS A 48 2.52 1.56 -5.94
C CYS A 48 1.62 1.26 -7.14
N GLU A 49 1.19 0.01 -7.29
CA GLU A 49 0.27 -0.39 -8.35
C GLU A 49 -1.03 0.43 -8.33
N LYS A 50 -1.58 0.71 -7.13
CA LYS A 50 -2.78 1.54 -6.97
C LYS A 50 -2.56 2.98 -7.49
N CYS A 51 -1.43 3.61 -7.18
CA CYS A 51 -1.12 4.95 -7.71
C CYS A 51 -0.96 4.94 -9.24
N LYS A 52 -0.33 3.89 -9.79
CA LYS A 52 -0.19 3.74 -11.25
C LYS A 52 -1.56 3.61 -11.93
N VAL A 53 -2.46 2.80 -11.37
CA VAL A 53 -3.83 2.62 -11.88
C VAL A 53 -4.66 3.90 -11.77
N LEU A 54 -4.56 4.62 -10.65
CA LEU A 54 -5.31 5.86 -10.44
C LEU A 54 -4.74 7.05 -11.24
N GLY A 55 -3.44 7.03 -11.54
CA GLY A 55 -2.72 8.20 -12.10
C GLY A 55 -2.45 9.32 -11.09
N TYR A 56 -2.77 9.10 -9.81
CA TYR A 56 -2.56 10.07 -8.73
C TYR A 56 -2.37 9.38 -7.37
N TYR A 57 -1.97 10.18 -6.36
CA TYR A 57 -1.67 9.70 -5.02
C TYR A 57 -2.87 9.00 -4.36
N CYS A 58 -2.74 7.69 -4.11
CA CYS A 58 -3.87 6.84 -3.74
C CYS A 58 -4.38 7.03 -2.29
N ARG A 59 -3.71 7.83 -1.45
CA ARG A 59 -4.20 8.25 -0.13
C ARG A 59 -5.00 9.56 -0.14
N ARG A 60 -5.18 10.23 -1.30
CA ARG A 60 -6.09 11.40 -1.39
C ARG A 60 -7.57 11.05 -1.30
N VAL A 61 -7.93 9.78 -1.47
CA VAL A 61 -9.32 9.30 -1.61
C VAL A 61 -9.76 8.53 -0.36
N GLN A 62 -9.22 8.89 0.81
CA GLN A 62 -9.49 8.18 2.06
C GLN A 62 -10.09 9.13 3.08
#